data_AF-A0A931W622-F1
#
_entry.id   AF-A0A931W622-F1
#
_cell.length_a   1.000
_cell.length_b   1.000
_cell.length_c   1.000
_cell.angle_alpha   90.00
_cell.angle_beta   90.00
_cell.angle_gamma   90.00
#
_symmetry.space_group_name_H-M   'P 1'
#
loop_
_entity.id
_entity.type
_entity.pdbx_description
1 polymer ?
#
loop_
_entity_poly.entity_id
_entity_poly.type
_entity_poly.pdbx_seq_one_letter_code
_entity_poly.pdbx_strand_id
1 'polypeptide(L)'
;MRPAFERKARKNIRYTFGHGKYFKTWPALFFGAAATLIPVPALAALDYKFAIIWLSFVGLSAAYILYRRSIGQEMVIAILFALFITAYWPYLYTEGNIFLGHINVYPLIAWTAGLVLLREVYEHLRVPYRFVIVSISYVAVLFFVEYLGYYVFNIQISGQYPSLLGIGIIHGPPIVHIFYLLAGPLYLVVTDYLKVR
;
A
#
# COMPACT_ATOMS: atom_id res chain seq x y z
N MET A 1 42.94 -25.34 26.11
CA MET A 1 41.70 -26.14 26.19
C MET A 1 40.51 -25.19 26.15
N ARG A 2 39.65 -25.26 25.12
CA ARG A 2 38.47 -24.38 25.03
C ARG A 2 37.31 -24.95 25.88
N PRO A 3 36.57 -24.12 26.63
CA PRO A 3 35.49 -24.59 27.50
C PRO A 3 34.41 -25.35 26.74
N ALA A 4 33.92 -26.46 27.31
CA ALA A 4 32.87 -27.31 26.75
C ALA A 4 31.55 -26.57 26.46
N PHE A 5 31.38 -25.36 26.99
CA PHE A 5 30.20 -24.52 26.79
C PHE A 5 30.10 -23.95 25.35
N GLU A 6 31.22 -23.65 24.69
CA GLU A 6 31.20 -23.08 23.32
C GLU A 6 30.82 -24.10 22.24
N ARG A 7 30.99 -25.40 22.50
CA ARG A 7 30.58 -26.44 21.52
C ARG A 7 29.07 -26.62 21.46
N LYS A 8 28.32 -26.30 22.52
CA LYS A 8 26.88 -26.51 22.57
C LYS A 8 26.11 -25.40 21.82
N ALA A 9 26.67 -24.18 21.76
CA ALA A 9 26.07 -23.06 21.03
C ALA A 9 26.19 -23.18 19.51
N ARG A 10 27.23 -23.82 18.97
CA ARG A 10 27.38 -24.01 17.51
C ARG A 10 26.58 -25.17 16.93
N LYS A 11 26.04 -26.08 17.74
CA LYS A 11 25.33 -27.27 17.23
C LYS A 11 23.85 -27.00 16.90
N ASN A 12 23.27 -25.91 17.42
CA ASN A 12 21.89 -25.51 17.15
C ASN A 12 21.72 -24.49 16.01
N ILE A 13 22.82 -24.13 15.31
CA ILE A 13 22.77 -23.37 14.06
C ILE A 13 23.06 -24.33 12.89
N ARG A 14 22.38 -25.49 12.89
CA ARG A 14 22.00 -26.12 11.64
C ARG A 14 20.54 -25.80 11.46
N TYR A 15 20.29 -24.61 10.91
CA TYR A 15 19.07 -24.38 10.15
C TYR A 15 19.02 -25.49 9.11
N THR A 16 18.19 -26.49 9.40
CA THR A 16 17.57 -27.32 8.38
C THR A 16 16.81 -26.35 7.47
N PHE A 17 17.51 -25.87 6.44
CA PHE A 17 16.87 -25.45 5.20
C PHE A 17 16.11 -26.67 4.68
N GLY A 18 14.88 -26.83 5.15
CA GLY A 18 13.96 -27.86 4.70
C GLY A 18 13.63 -27.60 3.24
N HIS A 19 14.41 -28.19 2.33
CA HIS A 19 14.18 -28.22 0.88
C HIS A 19 12.90 -28.98 0.47
N GLY A 20 12.01 -29.35 1.40
CA GLY A 20 10.83 -30.19 1.11
C GLY A 20 9.46 -29.49 1.11
N LYS A 21 9.33 -28.23 1.56
CA LYS A 21 8.00 -27.59 1.71
C LYS A 21 7.68 -26.46 0.72
N TYR A 22 8.66 -25.95 -0.02
CA TYR A 22 8.44 -24.83 -0.94
C TYR A 22 7.96 -25.26 -2.33
N PHE A 23 8.09 -26.53 -2.73
CA PHE A 23 7.72 -26.95 -4.09
C PHE A 23 6.19 -27.04 -4.31
N LYS A 24 5.41 -27.28 -3.25
CA LYS A 24 3.94 -27.39 -3.33
C LYS A 24 3.22 -26.03 -3.46
N THR A 25 3.89 -24.91 -3.19
CA THR A 25 3.31 -23.57 -3.27
C THR A 25 3.50 -22.89 -4.63
N TRP A 26 4.40 -23.40 -5.49
CA TRP A 26 4.65 -22.81 -6.82
C TRP A 26 3.44 -22.80 -7.75
N PRO A 27 2.64 -23.89 -7.86
CA PRO A 27 1.42 -23.84 -8.67
C PRO A 27 0.43 -22.82 -8.12
N ALA A 28 0.23 -22.77 -6.80
CA ALA A 28 -0.67 -21.79 -6.18
C ALA A 28 -0.21 -20.34 -6.38
N LEU A 29 1.10 -20.09 -6.33
CA LEU A 29 1.69 -18.77 -6.62
C LEU A 29 1.58 -18.41 -8.10
N PHE A 30 1.77 -19.38 -8.99
CA PHE A 30 1.67 -19.17 -10.44
C PHE A 30 0.22 -18.97 -10.89
N PHE A 31 -0.73 -19.81 -10.44
CA PHE A 31 -2.15 -19.61 -10.69
C PHE A 31 -2.68 -18.33 -10.02
N GLY A 32 -2.15 -17.97 -8.85
CA GLY A 32 -2.36 -16.66 -8.24
C GLY A 32 -1.85 -15.52 -9.14
N ALA A 33 -0.60 -15.56 -9.60
CA ALA A 33 -0.03 -14.53 -10.48
C ALA A 33 -0.76 -14.43 -11.83
N ALA A 34 -1.21 -15.56 -12.40
CA ALA A 34 -1.96 -15.58 -13.64
C ALA A 34 -3.39 -15.03 -13.45
N ALA A 35 -4.12 -15.48 -12.44
CA ALA A 35 -5.47 -14.99 -12.12
C ALA A 35 -5.51 -13.49 -11.80
N THR A 36 -4.35 -12.90 -11.49
CA THR A 36 -4.24 -11.52 -11.07
C THR A 36 -3.88 -10.58 -12.21
N LEU A 37 -3.06 -11.04 -13.16
CA LEU A 37 -2.68 -10.26 -14.35
C LEU A 37 -3.66 -10.40 -15.51
N ILE A 38 -4.27 -11.57 -15.71
CA ILE A 38 -5.20 -11.84 -16.81
C ILE A 38 -6.38 -10.85 -16.89
N PRO A 39 -7.06 -10.48 -15.78
CA PRO A 39 -8.19 -9.57 -15.88
C PRO A 39 -7.78 -8.10 -16.04
N VAL A 40 -6.51 -7.73 -15.83
CA VAL A 40 -6.08 -6.32 -15.82
C VAL A 40 -6.36 -5.60 -17.14
N PRO A 41 -6.04 -6.14 -18.34
CA PRO A 41 -6.35 -5.47 -19.60
C PRO A 41 -7.86 -5.31 -19.81
N ALA A 42 -8.65 -6.34 -19.45
CA ALA A 42 -10.11 -6.30 -19.59
C ALA A 42 -10.74 -5.28 -18.63
N LEU A 43 -10.26 -5.21 -17.38
CA LEU A 43 -10.71 -4.22 -16.40
C LEU A 43 -10.30 -2.81 -16.82
N ALA A 44 -9.08 -2.62 -17.32
CA ALA A 44 -8.61 -1.33 -17.82
C ALA A 44 -9.39 -0.84 -19.04
N ALA A 45 -9.88 -1.76 -19.89
CA ALA A 45 -10.76 -1.43 -21.01
C ALA A 45 -12.16 -0.95 -20.56
N LEU A 46 -12.58 -1.30 -19.34
CA LEU A 46 -13.81 -0.80 -18.74
C LEU A 46 -13.57 0.55 -18.03
N ASP A 47 -12.63 0.56 -17.07
CA ASP A 47 -12.17 1.75 -16.35
C ASP A 47 -10.83 1.42 -15.68
N TYR A 48 -9.81 2.27 -15.87
CA TYR A 48 -8.48 2.10 -15.25
C TYR A 48 -8.54 1.96 -13.73
N LYS A 49 -9.53 2.54 -13.05
CA LYS A 49 -9.72 2.39 -11.60
C LYS A 49 -10.01 0.96 -11.20
N PHE A 50 -10.75 0.19 -12.00
CA PHE A 50 -11.01 -1.22 -11.70
C PHE A 50 -9.74 -2.05 -11.80
N ALA A 51 -8.90 -1.77 -12.80
CA ALA A 51 -7.58 -2.40 -12.90
C ALA A 51 -6.70 -2.06 -11.68
N ILE A 52 -6.66 -0.80 -11.26
CA ILE A 52 -5.89 -0.35 -10.09
C ILE A 52 -6.40 -1.00 -8.80
N ILE A 53 -7.73 -1.03 -8.57
CA ILE A 53 -8.34 -1.71 -7.42
C ILE A 53 -7.95 -3.17 -7.39
N TRP A 54 -8.09 -3.85 -8.54
CA TRP A 54 -7.83 -5.28 -8.63
C TRP A 54 -6.37 -5.59 -8.31
N LEU A 55 -5.43 -4.88 -8.95
CA LEU A 55 -4.00 -5.03 -8.69
C LEU A 55 -3.65 -4.75 -7.22
N SER A 56 -4.22 -3.70 -6.64
CA SER A 56 -3.96 -3.31 -5.24
C SER A 56 -4.52 -4.34 -4.26
N PHE A 57 -5.76 -4.80 -4.47
CA PHE A 57 -6.41 -5.81 -3.65
C PHE A 57 -5.66 -7.14 -3.68
N VAL A 58 -5.27 -7.57 -4.88
CA VAL A 58 -4.45 -8.76 -5.06
C VAL A 58 -3.11 -8.59 -4.37
N GLY A 59 -2.42 -7.47 -4.59
CA GLY A 59 -1.11 -7.21 -4.03
C GLY A 59 -1.15 -7.28 -2.51
N LEU A 60 -2.14 -6.63 -1.89
CA LEU A 60 -2.41 -6.72 -0.46
C LEU A 60 -2.71 -8.15 -0.01
N SER A 61 -3.52 -8.89 -0.75
CA SER A 61 -3.86 -10.29 -0.43
C SER A 61 -2.63 -11.20 -0.50
N ALA A 62 -1.81 -11.04 -1.53
CA ALA A 62 -0.56 -11.78 -1.70
C ALA A 62 0.44 -11.43 -0.58
N ALA A 63 0.62 -10.15 -0.29
CA ALA A 63 1.45 -9.67 0.80
C ALA A 63 0.98 -10.24 2.15
N TYR A 64 -0.32 -10.18 2.43
CA TYR A 64 -0.90 -10.78 3.63
C TYR A 64 -0.66 -12.29 3.69
N ILE A 65 -0.83 -13.04 2.60
CA ILE A 65 -0.61 -14.50 2.58
C ILE A 65 0.87 -14.85 2.81
N LEU A 66 1.80 -14.11 2.19
CA LEU A 66 3.24 -14.38 2.25
C LEU A 66 3.85 -13.97 3.59
N TYR A 67 3.38 -12.85 4.16
CA TYR A 67 4.00 -12.22 5.32
C TYR A 67 3.08 -12.17 6.55
N ARG A 68 1.95 -12.91 6.56
CA ARG A 68 0.82 -12.96 7.53
C ARG A 68 0.98 -12.30 8.91
N ARG A 69 2.08 -12.53 9.62
CA ARG A 69 2.32 -11.96 10.95
C ARG A 69 2.87 -10.54 10.96
N SER A 70 3.62 -10.16 9.92
CA SER A 70 4.31 -8.87 9.83
C SER A 70 3.40 -7.78 9.27
N ILE A 71 2.72 -8.05 8.15
CA ILE A 71 1.91 -7.04 7.45
C ILE A 71 0.50 -6.86 8.06
N GLY A 72 0.03 -7.79 8.90
CA GLY A 72 -1.34 -7.76 9.41
C GLY A 72 -1.68 -6.47 10.18
N GLN A 73 -0.79 -6.05 11.09
CA GLN A 73 -0.99 -4.81 11.86
C GLN A 73 -0.82 -3.57 10.98
N GLU A 74 0.16 -3.57 10.07
CA GLU A 74 0.40 -2.48 9.12
C GLU A 74 -0.81 -2.21 8.25
N MET A 75 -1.42 -3.29 7.74
CA MET A 75 -2.61 -3.25 6.90
C MET A 75 -3.83 -2.77 7.70
N VAL A 76 -4.01 -3.22 8.95
CA VAL A 76 -5.10 -2.71 9.80
C VAL A 76 -4.96 -1.21 10.04
N ILE A 77 -3.76 -0.73 10.39
CA ILE A 77 -3.53 0.71 10.62
C ILE A 77 -3.74 1.50 9.31
N ALA A 78 -3.27 0.98 8.17
CA ALA A 78 -3.44 1.61 6.87
C ALA A 78 -4.93 1.70 6.48
N ILE A 79 -5.71 0.64 6.72
CA ILE A 79 -7.16 0.63 6.51
C ILE A 79 -7.82 1.69 7.40
N LEU A 80 -7.42 1.85 8.67
CA LEU A 80 -8.00 2.87 9.55
C LEU A 80 -7.71 4.29 9.05
N PHE A 81 -6.50 4.57 8.56
CA PHE A 81 -6.17 5.84 7.93
C PHE A 81 -7.00 6.09 6.67
N ALA A 82 -7.13 5.08 5.81
CA ALA A 82 -7.91 5.16 4.59
C ALA A 82 -9.41 5.33 4.89
N LEU A 83 -9.96 4.61 5.88
CA LEU A 83 -11.34 4.74 6.34
C LEU A 83 -11.62 6.12 6.92
N PHE A 84 -10.71 6.69 7.71
CA PHE A 84 -10.86 8.04 8.26
C PHE A 84 -11.14 9.05 7.15
N ILE A 85 -10.32 9.07 6.09
CA ILE A 85 -10.48 10.06 5.04
C ILE A 85 -11.65 9.72 4.10
N THR A 86 -11.88 8.44 3.81
CA THR A 86 -12.93 8.02 2.86
C THR A 86 -14.34 8.04 3.46
N ALA A 87 -14.46 7.97 4.79
CA ALA A 87 -15.72 8.24 5.49
C ALA A 87 -16.00 9.75 5.64
N TYR A 88 -14.94 10.57 5.77
CA TYR A 88 -15.07 12.03 5.82
C TYR A 88 -15.40 12.64 4.45
N TRP A 89 -14.72 12.16 3.40
CA TRP A 89 -14.85 12.64 2.04
C TRP A 89 -15.15 11.48 1.10
N PRO A 90 -16.29 11.47 0.37
CA PRO A 90 -16.71 10.30 -0.40
C PRO A 90 -15.88 10.06 -1.68
N TYR A 91 -15.03 11.00 -2.10
CA TYR A 91 -14.25 10.94 -3.34
C TYR A 91 -15.12 10.50 -4.53
N LEU A 92 -16.13 11.30 -4.88
CA LEU A 92 -16.91 11.04 -6.07
C LEU A 92 -16.03 11.32 -7.29
N TYR A 93 -15.83 10.33 -8.16
CA TYR A 93 -15.15 10.49 -9.44
C TYR A 93 -16.18 10.77 -10.55
N THR A 94 -15.73 11.25 -11.70
CA THR A 94 -16.58 11.48 -12.88
C THR A 94 -17.27 10.21 -13.36
N GLU A 95 -16.55 9.08 -13.37
CA GLU A 95 -17.05 7.78 -13.83
C GLU A 95 -16.71 6.67 -12.82
N GLY A 96 -17.08 5.41 -13.08
CA GLY A 96 -16.61 4.19 -12.38
C GLY A 96 -16.47 4.25 -10.86
N ASN A 97 -17.50 4.75 -10.15
CA ASN A 97 -17.50 4.76 -8.68
C ASN A 97 -18.04 3.44 -8.13
N ILE A 98 -17.32 2.81 -7.20
CA ILE A 98 -17.78 1.62 -6.47
C ILE A 98 -17.92 1.99 -5.01
N PHE A 99 -19.11 1.83 -4.44
CA PHE A 99 -19.38 2.17 -3.05
C PHE A 99 -19.65 0.95 -2.18
N LEU A 100 -19.20 1.02 -0.94
CA LEU A 100 -19.70 0.21 0.16
C LEU A 100 -20.38 1.17 1.16
N GLY A 101 -21.71 1.24 1.11
CA GLY A 101 -22.44 2.31 1.78
C GLY A 101 -22.11 3.68 1.17
N HIS A 102 -21.51 4.58 1.94
CA HIS A 102 -21.05 5.90 1.48
C HIS A 102 -19.55 5.95 1.16
N ILE A 103 -18.82 4.86 1.42
CA ILE A 103 -17.36 4.81 1.27
C ILE A 103 -17.04 4.36 -0.15
N ASN A 104 -16.30 5.18 -0.89
CA ASN A 104 -15.77 4.77 -2.19
C ASN A 104 -14.63 3.76 -2.01
N VAL A 105 -14.80 2.58 -2.60
CA VAL A 105 -13.89 1.44 -2.48
C VAL A 105 -12.58 1.71 -3.20
N TYR A 106 -12.59 2.51 -4.28
CA TYR A 106 -11.39 2.89 -5.03
C TYR A 106 -10.32 3.55 -4.14
N PRO A 107 -10.57 4.73 -3.54
CA PRO A 107 -9.58 5.39 -2.69
C PRO A 107 -9.29 4.59 -1.42
N LEU A 108 -10.25 3.84 -0.87
CA LEU A 108 -10.03 3.01 0.32
C LEU A 108 -8.92 1.98 0.08
N ILE A 109 -9.02 1.24 -1.02
CA ILE A 109 -8.05 0.21 -1.39
C ILE A 109 -6.72 0.86 -1.82
N ALA A 110 -6.76 1.92 -2.63
CA ALA A 110 -5.56 2.61 -3.10
C ALA A 110 -4.74 3.20 -1.95
N TRP A 111 -5.38 3.88 -1.00
CA TRP A 111 -4.73 4.41 0.20
C TRP A 111 -4.13 3.29 1.06
N THR A 112 -4.90 2.22 1.29
CA THR A 112 -4.42 1.08 2.07
C THR A 112 -3.16 0.47 1.44
N ALA A 113 -3.19 0.20 0.13
CA ALA A 113 -2.07 -0.38 -0.59
C ALA A 113 -0.85 0.55 -0.60
N GLY A 114 -1.06 1.85 -0.86
CA GLY A 114 0.01 2.84 -0.88
C GLY A 114 0.72 2.98 0.46
N LEU A 115 -0.03 2.99 1.57
CA LEU A 115 0.54 3.07 2.92
C LEU A 115 1.31 1.80 3.29
N VAL A 116 0.74 0.61 3.05
CA VAL A 116 1.45 -0.66 3.32
C VAL A 116 2.75 -0.73 2.52
N LEU A 117 2.72 -0.36 1.22
CA LEU A 117 3.92 -0.32 0.39
C LEU A 117 4.95 0.69 0.92
N LEU A 118 4.50 1.87 1.36
CA LEU A 118 5.38 2.89 1.95
C LEU A 118 6.13 2.36 3.17
N ARG A 119 5.43 1.61 4.05
CA ARG A 119 6.03 0.99 5.23
C ARG A 119 7.04 -0.08 4.86
N GLU A 120 6.72 -0.93 3.90
CA GLU A 120 7.63 -1.96 3.40
C GLU A 120 8.93 -1.34 2.84
N VAL A 121 8.81 -0.28 2.04
CA VAL A 121 9.98 0.48 1.54
C VAL A 121 10.78 1.09 2.68
N TYR A 122 10.10 1.67 3.68
CA TYR A 122 10.76 2.29 4.85
C TYR A 122 11.57 1.29 5.68
N GLU A 123 11.05 0.08 5.91
CA GLU A 123 11.74 -0.97 6.67
C GLU A 123 12.96 -1.52 5.93
N HIS A 124 12.91 -1.60 4.61
CA HIS A 124 14.02 -2.08 3.78
C HIS A 124 15.11 -1.04 3.55
N LEU A 125 14.80 0.25 3.72
CA LEU A 125 15.75 1.33 3.48
C LEU A 125 16.73 1.50 4.66
N ARG A 126 17.99 1.09 4.45
CA ARG A 126 19.07 1.12 5.46
C ARG A 126 20.01 2.31 5.29
N VAL A 127 19.45 3.52 5.32
CA VAL A 127 20.20 4.78 5.17
C VAL A 127 19.95 5.72 6.34
N PRO A 128 20.91 6.61 6.70
CA PRO A 128 20.64 7.67 7.66
C PRO A 128 19.51 8.57 7.16
N TYR A 129 18.73 9.13 8.09
CA TYR A 129 17.57 9.99 7.76
C TYR A 129 16.49 9.33 6.89
N ARG A 130 16.39 7.99 6.89
CA ARG A 130 15.37 7.23 6.12
C ARG A 130 13.96 7.79 6.26
N PHE A 131 13.57 8.27 7.44
CA PHE A 131 12.24 8.85 7.67
C PHE A 131 11.98 10.08 6.80
N VAL A 132 12.95 11.00 6.75
CA VAL A 132 12.84 12.23 5.95
C VAL A 132 12.83 11.89 4.46
N ILE A 133 13.74 11.00 4.04
CA ILE A 133 13.85 10.58 2.63
C ILE A 133 12.55 9.93 2.16
N VAL A 134 12.00 8.99 2.94
CA VAL A 134 10.76 8.29 2.58
C VAL A 134 9.57 9.25 2.63
N SER A 135 9.51 10.17 3.59
CA SER A 135 8.44 11.18 3.67
C SER A 135 8.42 12.13 2.47
N ILE A 136 9.59 12.63 2.04
CA ILE A 136 9.70 13.47 0.85
C ILE A 136 9.37 12.67 -0.42
N SER A 137 9.91 11.45 -0.52
CA SER A 137 9.66 10.56 -1.66
C SER A 137 8.18 10.20 -1.77
N TYR A 138 7.50 10.01 -0.63
CA TYR A 138 6.06 9.80 -0.57
C TYR A 138 5.29 10.95 -1.22
N VAL A 139 5.56 12.21 -0.83
CA VAL A 139 4.88 13.37 -1.41
C VAL A 139 5.17 13.48 -2.91
N ALA A 140 6.42 13.25 -3.33
CA ALA A 140 6.80 13.28 -4.74
C ALA A 140 6.07 12.21 -5.57
N VAL A 141 6.03 10.96 -5.09
CA VAL A 141 5.33 9.86 -5.75
C VAL A 141 3.82 10.09 -5.74
N LEU A 142 3.26 10.60 -4.65
CA LEU A 142 1.84 10.96 -4.56
C LEU A 142 1.47 11.98 -5.63
N PHE A 143 2.24 13.06 -5.77
CA PHE A 143 2.00 14.09 -6.77
C PHE A 143 2.13 13.53 -8.19
N PHE A 144 3.12 12.68 -8.41
CA PHE A 144 3.32 12.02 -9.70
C PHE A 144 2.15 11.10 -10.06
N VAL A 145 1.69 10.26 -9.13
CA VAL A 145 0.55 9.34 -9.35
C VAL A 145 -0.75 10.12 -9.58
N GLU A 146 -1.00 11.16 -8.79
CA GLU A 146 -2.16 12.04 -8.98
C GLU A 146 -2.11 12.77 -10.33
N TYR A 147 -0.93 13.24 -10.74
CA TYR A 147 -0.74 13.85 -12.06
C TYR A 147 -1.05 12.87 -13.19
N LEU A 148 -0.54 11.63 -13.11
CA LEU A 148 -0.86 10.60 -14.10
C LEU A 148 -2.35 10.27 -14.10
N GLY A 149 -2.95 10.11 -12.91
CA GLY A 149 -4.38 9.88 -12.75
C GLY A 149 -5.19 10.96 -13.46
N TYR A 150 -4.90 12.23 -13.17
CA TYR A 150 -5.66 13.36 -13.69
C TYR A 150 -5.44 13.60 -15.18
N TYR A 151 -4.18 13.74 -15.62
CA TYR A 151 -3.85 14.21 -16.98
C TYR A 151 -3.72 13.09 -18.01
N VAL A 152 -3.35 11.88 -17.59
CA VAL A 152 -3.13 10.76 -18.52
C VAL A 152 -4.32 9.81 -18.52
N PHE A 153 -4.86 9.49 -17.35
CA PHE A 153 -5.95 8.51 -17.21
C PHE A 153 -7.34 9.13 -17.04
N ASN A 154 -7.43 10.46 -17.00
CA ASN A 154 -8.69 11.21 -16.81
C ASN A 154 -9.49 10.79 -15.56
N ILE A 155 -8.79 10.32 -14.51
CA ILE A 155 -9.35 9.99 -13.21
C ILE A 155 -9.53 11.28 -12.43
N GLN A 156 -10.71 11.87 -12.54
CA GLN A 156 -11.02 13.17 -11.95
C GLN A 156 -12.12 13.06 -10.89
N ILE A 157 -12.01 13.83 -9.82
CA ILE A 157 -13.06 13.98 -8.82
C ILE A 157 -14.18 14.84 -9.42
N SER A 158 -15.43 14.38 -9.32
CA SER A 158 -16.62 15.15 -9.70
C SER A 158 -16.90 16.22 -8.64
N GLY A 159 -16.18 17.33 -8.74
CA GLY A 159 -16.37 18.47 -7.84
C GLY A 159 -15.56 19.69 -8.29
N GLN A 160 -16.09 20.88 -8.02
CA GLN A 160 -15.45 22.17 -8.33
C GLN A 160 -14.51 22.63 -7.20
N TYR A 161 -13.88 21.70 -6.49
CA TYR A 161 -12.98 22.03 -5.39
C TYR A 161 -11.66 22.57 -5.92
N PRO A 162 -11.03 23.54 -5.22
CA PRO A 162 -9.72 24.04 -5.59
C PRO A 162 -8.71 22.89 -5.58
N SER A 163 -7.86 22.84 -6.59
CA SER A 163 -6.71 21.94 -6.59
C SER A 163 -5.65 22.44 -5.62
N LEU A 164 -4.87 21.52 -5.07
CA LEU A 164 -3.69 21.88 -4.28
C LEU A 164 -2.73 22.70 -5.16
N LEU A 165 -2.38 23.92 -4.72
CA LEU A 165 -1.49 24.84 -5.45
C LEU A 165 -1.93 25.21 -6.89
N GLY A 166 -3.19 24.96 -7.28
CA GLY A 166 -3.69 25.30 -8.62
C GLY A 166 -3.19 24.40 -9.75
N ILE A 167 -2.52 23.28 -9.44
CA ILE A 167 -1.90 22.39 -10.44
C ILE A 167 -2.83 21.25 -10.93
N GLY A 168 -4.12 21.31 -10.61
CA GLY A 168 -5.12 20.36 -11.11
C GLY A 168 -5.07 18.96 -10.47
N ILE A 169 -4.36 18.79 -9.35
CA ILE A 169 -4.33 17.54 -8.59
C ILE A 169 -4.79 17.75 -7.15
N ILE A 170 -5.20 16.67 -6.47
CA ILE A 170 -5.64 16.67 -5.07
C ILE A 170 -6.75 17.72 -4.87
N HIS A 171 -7.93 17.43 -5.41
CA HIS A 171 -9.10 18.30 -5.29
C HIS A 171 -9.89 17.96 -4.04
N GLY A 172 -10.04 18.92 -3.12
CA GLY A 172 -10.90 18.73 -1.96
C GLY A 172 -10.93 19.93 -1.02
N PRO A 173 -11.68 19.82 0.10
CA PRO A 173 -11.57 20.78 1.18
C PRO A 173 -10.16 20.72 1.82
N PRO A 174 -9.73 21.77 2.56
CA PRO A 174 -8.39 21.84 3.15
C PRO A 174 -7.96 20.62 3.97
N ILE A 175 -8.89 19.94 4.63
CA ILE A 175 -8.61 18.70 5.40
C ILE A 175 -8.10 17.58 4.49
N VAL A 176 -8.62 17.46 3.26
CA VAL A 176 -8.13 16.48 2.28
C VAL A 176 -6.68 16.82 1.88
N HIS A 177 -6.36 18.10 1.67
CA HIS A 177 -4.99 18.51 1.34
C HIS A 177 -4.01 18.16 2.45
N ILE A 178 -4.38 18.45 3.70
CA ILE A 178 -3.56 18.11 4.88
C ILE A 178 -3.38 16.60 4.97
N PHE A 179 -4.45 15.83 4.79
CA PHE A 179 -4.38 14.37 4.81
C PHE A 179 -3.43 13.84 3.73
N TYR A 180 -3.55 14.30 2.48
CA TYR A 180 -2.68 13.88 1.40
C TYR A 180 -1.20 14.16 1.70
N LEU A 181 -0.87 15.30 2.30
CA LEU A 181 0.53 15.64 2.61
C LEU A 181 1.08 14.89 3.83
N LEU A 182 0.22 14.53 4.79
CA LEU A 182 0.65 13.99 6.08
C LEU A 182 0.37 12.50 6.29
N ALA A 183 -0.48 11.86 5.47
CA ALA A 183 -0.89 10.47 5.69
C ALA A 183 0.31 9.53 5.72
N GLY A 184 1.24 9.65 4.76
CA GLY A 184 2.47 8.85 4.73
C GLY A 184 3.35 9.04 5.99
N PRO A 185 3.83 10.26 6.28
CA PRO A 185 4.66 10.52 7.46
C PRO A 185 3.99 10.13 8.79
N LEU A 186 2.71 10.47 8.98
CA LEU A 186 1.98 10.12 10.20
C LEU A 186 1.79 8.62 10.34
N TYR A 187 1.51 7.91 9.24
CA TYR A 187 1.41 6.47 9.24
C TYR A 187 2.73 5.80 9.65
N LEU A 188 3.87 6.29 9.16
CA LEU A 188 5.20 5.80 9.57
C LEU A 188 5.47 6.06 11.06
N VAL A 189 5.14 7.27 11.56
CA VAL A 189 5.30 7.59 12.99
C VAL A 189 4.45 6.66 13.88
N VAL A 190 3.19 6.43 13.49
CA VAL A 190 2.27 5.57 14.25
C VAL A 190 2.76 4.12 14.25
N THR A 191 3.17 3.60 13.10
CA THR A 191 3.66 2.21 12.99
C THR A 191 4.98 2.00 13.75
N ASP A 192 5.90 2.98 13.73
CA ASP A 192 7.13 2.94 14.54
C ASP A 192 6.83 3.01 16.03
N TYR A 193 5.92 3.91 16.46
CA TYR A 193 5.51 4.05 17.87
C TYR A 193 4.91 2.75 18.41
N LEU A 194 4.06 2.09 17.62
CA LEU A 194 3.44 0.81 17.95
C LEU A 194 4.39 -0.39 17.79
N LYS A 195 5.61 -0.17 17.26
CA LYS A 195 6.63 -1.19 17.01
C LYS A 195 6.11 -2.32 16.13
N VAL A 196 5.35 -1.98 15.10
CA VAL A 196 4.85 -2.95 14.12
C VAL A 196 6.06 -3.53 13.36
N ARG A 197 6.16 -4.86 13.32
CA ARG A 197 7.27 -5.62 12.71
C ARG A 197 6.72 -6.74 11.85
#